data_AF-D9VYJ9-F1
#
_entry.id   AF-D9VYJ9-F1
#
_cell.length_a   1.000
_cell.length_b   1.000
_cell.length_c   1.000
_cell.angle_alpha   90.00
_cell.angle_beta   90.00
_cell.angle_gamma   90.00
#
_symmetry.space_group_name_H-M   'P 1'
#
loop_
_entity.id
_entity.type
_entity.pdbx_description
1 polymer ?
#
loop_
_entity_poly.entity_id
_entity_poly.type
_entity_poly.pdbx_seq_one_letter_code
_entity_poly.pdbx_strand_id
1 'polypeptide(L)'
;SAHILVPALDPTRPATLSPQILTGLLRKELGYEGLIVTDGMEMNAIAGTYGIERGSVLAIAAGADAICVGGGLADEATVLRLRDALVAAVREGVLPEERLADAAARVRALADWTLRSRPDAPREGSGASGIGLTAARRAVDVCGKAAPVTAPYVATLAPVANIAVGDETPWGVAAELAELLPGTG
;
A
#
# COMPACT_ATOMS: atom_id res chain seq x y z
N SER A 1 5.97 0.64 -3.98
CA SER A 1 7.37 0.49 -3.55
C SER A 1 7.40 0.51 -2.04
N ALA A 2 7.89 -0.55 -1.40
CA ALA A 2 7.98 -0.63 0.06
C ALA A 2 9.17 0.17 0.63
N HIS A 3 9.04 0.64 1.86
CA HIS A 3 10.09 1.40 2.57
C HIS A 3 11.13 0.49 3.22
N ILE A 4 11.82 -0.30 2.42
CA ILE A 4 12.83 -1.26 2.87
C ILE A 4 14.22 -0.84 2.42
N LEU A 5 15.21 -0.97 3.31
CA LEU A 5 16.61 -0.83 2.93
C LEU A 5 17.09 -2.12 2.30
N VAL A 6 17.70 -2.03 1.12
CA VAL A 6 18.27 -3.19 0.41
C VAL A 6 19.75 -2.90 0.19
N PRO A 7 20.64 -3.17 1.17
CA PRO A 7 22.02 -2.71 1.14
C PRO A 7 22.83 -3.19 -0.07
N ALA A 8 22.46 -4.35 -0.62
CA ALA A 8 23.07 -4.89 -1.84
C ALA A 8 22.81 -4.03 -3.09
N LEU A 9 21.75 -3.20 -3.09
CA LEU A 9 21.37 -2.34 -4.21
C LEU A 9 21.58 -0.85 -3.89
N ASP A 10 21.17 -0.41 -2.70
CA ASP A 10 21.43 0.94 -2.18
C ASP A 10 21.65 0.85 -0.66
N PRO A 11 22.88 1.10 -0.16
CA PRO A 11 23.18 1.01 1.26
C PRO A 11 22.67 2.21 2.07
N THR A 12 22.19 3.27 1.41
CA THR A 12 21.89 4.56 2.06
C THR A 12 20.42 4.94 2.03
N ARG A 13 19.67 4.49 1.02
CA ARG A 13 18.28 4.89 0.81
C ARG A 13 17.36 3.68 0.79
N PRO A 14 16.17 3.78 1.41
CA PRO A 14 15.14 2.78 1.22
C PRO A 14 14.73 2.71 -0.25
N ALA A 15 14.22 1.56 -0.69
CA ALA A 15 13.85 1.31 -2.08
C ALA A 15 12.97 2.41 -2.68
N THR A 16 12.00 2.92 -1.91
CA THR A 16 11.11 4.02 -2.33
C THR A 16 11.80 5.33 -2.67
N LEU A 17 12.99 5.59 -2.14
CA LEU A 17 13.75 6.83 -2.37
C LEU A 17 15.03 6.60 -3.20
N SER A 18 15.25 5.38 -3.70
CA SER A 18 16.48 5.02 -4.41
C SER A 18 16.31 5.05 -5.94
N PRO A 19 16.96 6.00 -6.65
CA PRO A 19 17.06 5.98 -8.11
C PRO A 19 17.68 4.69 -8.65
N GLN A 20 18.62 4.07 -7.93
CA GLN A 20 19.23 2.82 -8.34
C GLN A 20 18.21 1.68 -8.38
N ILE A 21 17.26 1.66 -7.44
CA ILE A 21 16.23 0.61 -7.37
C ILE A 21 15.05 0.95 -8.29
N LEU A 22 14.45 2.14 -8.17
CA LEU A 22 13.24 2.46 -8.95
C LEU A 22 13.54 2.72 -10.43
N THR A 23 14.59 3.48 -10.72
CA THR A 23 14.95 3.81 -12.11
C THR A 23 15.98 2.84 -12.68
N GLY A 24 17.04 2.52 -11.94
CA GLY A 24 18.09 1.62 -12.40
C GLY A 24 17.59 0.19 -12.62
N LEU A 25 17.14 -0.46 -11.56
CA LEU A 25 16.68 -1.84 -11.61
C LEU A 25 15.28 -1.95 -12.25
N LEU A 26 14.25 -1.34 -11.65
CA LEU A 26 12.87 -1.59 -12.06
C LEU A 26 12.55 -1.00 -13.45
N ARG A 27 12.85 0.28 -13.68
CA ARG A 27 12.55 0.93 -14.97
C ARG A 27 13.47 0.45 -16.09
N LYS A 28 14.80 0.46 -15.89
CA LYS A 28 15.76 0.19 -16.97
C LYS A 28 16.09 -1.29 -17.13
N GLU A 29 16.52 -1.98 -16.09
CA GLU A 29 16.97 -3.38 -16.20
C GLU A 29 15.80 -4.35 -16.40
N LEU A 30 14.72 -4.19 -15.64
CA LEU A 30 13.52 -5.04 -15.75
C LEU A 30 12.54 -4.55 -16.83
N GLY A 31 12.73 -3.33 -17.37
CA GLY A 31 11.90 -2.78 -18.44
C GLY A 31 10.43 -2.52 -18.05
N TYR A 32 10.16 -2.23 -16.76
CA TYR A 32 8.80 -1.96 -16.33
C TYR A 32 8.30 -0.62 -16.86
N GLU A 33 7.31 -0.61 -17.74
CA GLU A 33 6.75 0.62 -18.33
C GLU A 33 5.46 1.13 -17.68
N GLY A 34 4.96 0.43 -16.67
CA GLY A 34 3.76 0.84 -15.94
C GLY A 34 4.00 2.00 -14.96
N LEU A 35 2.98 2.28 -14.16
CA LEU A 35 3.04 3.30 -13.11
C LEU A 35 3.68 2.73 -11.83
N ILE A 36 4.59 3.48 -11.21
CA ILE A 36 5.22 3.13 -9.93
C ILE A 36 4.56 3.95 -8.80
N VAL A 37 3.88 3.28 -7.86
CA VAL A 37 3.31 3.91 -6.66
C VAL A 37 4.24 3.67 -5.46
N THR A 38 4.37 4.65 -4.56
CA THR A 38 4.98 4.43 -3.24
C THR A 38 4.07 3.61 -2.32
N ASP A 39 4.64 3.06 -1.25
CA ASP A 39 3.86 2.72 -0.05
C ASP A 39 3.52 4.01 0.73
N GLY A 40 2.77 3.90 1.83
CA GLY A 40 2.28 5.06 2.61
C GLY A 40 3.41 5.95 3.12
N MET A 41 3.52 7.18 2.61
CA MET A 41 4.61 8.10 2.97
C MET A 41 4.59 8.55 4.43
N GLU A 42 3.45 8.45 5.09
CA GLU A 42 3.25 8.66 6.52
C GLU A 42 3.92 7.61 7.41
N MET A 43 4.29 6.46 6.84
CA MET A 43 4.98 5.40 7.59
C MET A 43 6.28 5.93 8.17
N ASN A 44 6.55 5.57 9.43
CA ASN A 44 7.69 6.09 10.19
C ASN A 44 9.06 5.88 9.50
N ALA A 45 9.19 4.83 8.69
CA ALA A 45 10.38 4.56 7.89
C ALA A 45 10.75 5.70 6.93
N ILE A 46 9.77 6.50 6.49
CA ILE A 46 9.99 7.71 5.70
C ILE A 46 9.75 8.96 6.53
N ALA A 47 8.56 9.08 7.12
CA ALA A 47 8.14 10.29 7.82
C ALA A 47 9.10 10.68 8.96
N GLY A 48 9.61 9.70 9.72
CA GLY A 48 10.52 9.95 10.85
C GLY A 48 11.93 10.41 10.45
N THR A 49 12.37 10.12 9.21
CA THR A 49 13.73 10.46 8.75
C THR A 49 13.74 11.62 7.77
N TYR A 50 12.79 11.67 6.85
CA TYR A 50 12.75 12.64 5.76
C TYR A 50 11.61 13.65 5.91
N GLY A 51 10.53 13.29 6.63
CA GLY A 51 9.25 13.98 6.53
C GLY A 51 8.50 13.63 5.24
N ILE A 52 7.18 13.80 5.25
CA ILE A 52 6.31 13.38 4.13
C ILE A 52 6.54 14.23 2.88
N GLU A 53 6.78 15.54 3.02
CA GLU A 53 7.01 16.46 1.89
C GLU A 53 8.30 16.14 1.16
N ARG A 54 9.42 16.15 1.90
CA ARG A 54 10.73 15.86 1.32
C ARG A 54 10.81 14.41 0.85
N GLY A 55 10.22 13.47 1.59
CA GLY A 55 10.09 12.08 1.16
C GLY A 55 9.39 11.98 -0.19
N SER A 56 8.29 12.70 -0.40
CA SER A 56 7.53 12.70 -1.66
C SER A 56 8.34 13.25 -2.82
N VAL A 57 9.06 14.37 -2.61
CA VAL A 57 9.97 14.93 -3.62
C VAL A 57 11.06 13.92 -4.00
N LEU A 58 11.69 13.31 -3.01
CA LEU A 58 12.74 12.30 -3.23
C LEU A 58 12.21 11.05 -3.94
N ALA A 59 11.00 10.60 -3.62
CA ALA A 59 10.38 9.45 -4.27
C ALA A 59 10.11 9.71 -5.76
N ILE A 60 9.54 10.88 -6.10
CA ILE A 60 9.33 11.25 -7.51
C ILE A 60 10.68 11.38 -8.23
N ALA A 61 11.67 12.02 -7.60
CA ALA A 61 13.01 12.15 -8.16
C ALA A 61 13.69 10.79 -8.38
N ALA A 62 13.43 9.81 -7.51
CA ALA A 62 13.94 8.45 -7.63
C ALA A 62 13.28 7.64 -8.76
N GLY A 63 12.07 7.98 -9.16
CA GLY A 63 11.35 7.31 -10.25
C GLY A 63 9.94 6.85 -9.90
N ALA A 64 9.43 7.15 -8.70
CA ALA A 64 8.01 6.96 -8.42
C ALA A 64 7.17 7.93 -9.26
N ASP A 65 5.96 7.51 -9.63
CA ASP A 65 5.04 8.27 -10.47
C ASP A 65 3.82 8.76 -9.68
N ALA A 66 3.43 8.02 -8.64
CA ALA A 66 2.34 8.36 -7.74
C ALA A 66 2.76 8.16 -6.28
N ILE A 67 2.30 9.08 -5.43
CA ILE A 67 2.55 9.05 -3.99
C ILE A 67 1.33 8.49 -3.28
N CYS A 68 1.53 7.43 -2.49
CA CYS A 68 0.52 6.93 -1.58
C CYS A 68 0.62 7.68 -0.25
N VAL A 69 -0.51 8.26 0.17
CA VAL A 69 -0.67 8.90 1.47
C VAL A 69 -1.92 8.31 2.09
N GLY A 70 -1.78 7.71 3.26
CA GLY A 70 -2.83 7.00 3.97
C GLY A 70 -2.78 7.24 5.47
N GLY A 71 -3.31 6.29 6.25
CA GLY A 71 -3.18 6.29 7.72
C GLY A 71 -3.84 7.47 8.43
N GLY A 72 -4.90 8.05 7.85
CA GLY A 72 -5.63 9.20 8.41
C GLY A 72 -5.12 10.58 7.95
N LEU A 73 -3.99 10.66 7.25
CA LEU A 73 -3.49 11.91 6.64
C LEU A 73 -4.07 12.14 5.24
N ALA A 74 -5.40 12.18 5.15
CA ALA A 74 -6.14 12.32 3.89
C ALA A 74 -6.87 13.66 3.75
N ASP A 75 -6.51 14.66 4.55
CA ASP A 75 -7.12 15.99 4.49
C ASP A 75 -6.57 16.85 3.33
N GLU A 76 -7.34 17.87 2.96
CA GLU A 76 -6.97 18.82 1.90
C GLU A 76 -5.65 19.53 2.22
N ALA A 77 -5.42 19.88 3.49
CA ALA A 77 -4.20 20.55 3.93
C ALA A 77 -2.94 19.73 3.64
N THR A 78 -3.00 18.41 3.82
CA THR A 78 -1.91 17.48 3.50
C THR A 78 -1.64 17.47 2.00
N VAL A 79 -2.68 17.39 1.17
CA VAL A 79 -2.53 17.42 -0.29
C VAL A 79 -1.88 18.74 -0.75
N LEU A 80 -2.32 19.87 -0.21
CA LEU A 80 -1.77 21.18 -0.54
C LEU A 80 -0.29 21.30 -0.15
N ARG A 81 0.10 20.81 1.03
CA ARG A 81 1.50 20.79 1.47
C ARG A 81 2.39 19.97 0.54
N LEU A 82 1.94 18.78 0.14
CA LEU A 82 2.70 17.92 -0.77
C LEU A 82 2.82 18.53 -2.17
N ARG A 83 1.74 19.12 -2.67
CA ARG A 83 1.75 19.89 -3.93
C ARG A 83 2.77 21.01 -3.86
N ASP A 84 2.73 21.82 -2.81
CA ASP A 84 3.59 22.99 -2.66
C ASP A 84 5.07 22.59 -2.55
N ALA A 85 5.37 21.49 -1.85
CA ALA A 85 6.71 20.93 -1.78
C ALA A 85 7.23 20.48 -3.15
N LEU A 86 6.41 19.81 -3.97
CA LEU A 86 6.78 19.41 -5.33
C LEU A 86 7.02 20.63 -6.23
N VAL A 87 6.15 21.64 -6.16
CA VAL A 87 6.28 22.88 -6.93
C VAL A 87 7.55 23.64 -6.55
N ALA A 88 7.83 23.76 -5.25
CA ALA A 88 9.05 24.38 -4.76
C ALA A 88 10.29 23.62 -5.25
N ALA A 89 10.30 22.30 -5.13
CA ALA A 89 11.42 21.46 -5.58
C ALA A 89 11.71 21.60 -7.09
N VAL A 90 10.68 21.77 -7.92
CA VAL A 90 10.86 22.05 -9.36
C VAL A 90 11.45 23.44 -9.57
N ARG A 91 10.90 24.47 -8.91
CA ARG A 91 11.38 25.86 -9.04
C ARG A 91 12.83 26.03 -8.57
N GLU A 92 13.23 25.27 -7.56
CA GLU A 92 14.58 25.27 -7.01
C GLU A 92 15.55 24.38 -7.79
N GLY A 93 15.06 23.62 -8.77
CA GLY A 93 15.88 22.71 -9.59
C GLY A 93 16.28 21.41 -8.89
N VAL A 94 15.71 21.12 -7.72
CA VAL A 94 15.91 19.86 -6.99
C VAL A 94 15.22 18.70 -7.70
N LEU A 95 14.04 18.94 -8.27
CA LEU A 95 13.28 17.99 -9.08
C LEU A 95 13.20 18.50 -10.52
N PRO A 96 13.75 17.77 -11.51
CA PRO A 96 13.60 18.17 -12.91
C PRO A 96 12.12 18.24 -13.32
N GLU A 97 11.72 19.32 -13.99
CA GLU A 97 10.33 19.51 -14.46
C GLU A 97 9.89 18.35 -15.37
N GLU A 98 10.77 17.90 -16.27
CA GLU A 98 10.53 16.76 -17.16
C GLU A 98 10.22 15.48 -16.39
N ARG A 99 10.88 15.27 -15.24
CA ARG A 99 10.64 14.10 -14.39
C ARG A 99 9.23 14.15 -13.81
N LEU A 100 8.79 15.31 -13.30
CA LEU A 100 7.44 15.48 -12.79
C LEU A 100 6.38 15.34 -13.90
N ALA A 101 6.68 15.86 -15.10
CA ALA A 101 5.81 15.75 -16.26
C ALA A 101 5.62 14.28 -16.72
N ASP A 102 6.69 13.48 -16.76
CA ASP A 102 6.62 12.03 -17.06
C ASP A 102 5.76 11.28 -16.04
N ALA A 103 5.99 11.51 -14.75
CA ALA A 103 5.18 10.92 -13.67
C ALA A 103 3.69 11.24 -13.86
N ALA A 104 3.37 12.52 -14.10
CA ALA A 104 1.99 12.96 -14.30
C ALA A 104 1.37 12.35 -15.58
N ALA A 105 2.14 12.13 -16.64
CA ALA A 105 1.67 11.49 -17.86
C ALA A 105 1.29 10.02 -17.62
N ARG A 106 2.10 9.27 -16.84
CA ARG A 106 1.80 7.88 -16.46
C ARG A 106 0.55 7.78 -15.59
N VAL A 107 0.35 8.72 -14.65
CA VAL A 107 -0.87 8.81 -13.84
C VAL A 107 -2.10 9.03 -14.73
N ARG A 108 -2.04 9.96 -15.67
CA ARG A 108 -3.14 10.20 -16.63
C ARG A 108 -3.42 8.97 -17.49
N ALA A 109 -2.39 8.31 -18.01
CA ALA A 109 -2.55 7.09 -18.80
C ALA A 109 -3.29 5.98 -18.04
N LEU A 110 -2.99 5.80 -16.75
CA LEU A 110 -3.71 4.86 -15.88
C LEU A 110 -5.17 5.28 -15.65
N ALA A 111 -5.42 6.57 -15.41
CA ALA A 111 -6.78 7.10 -15.23
C ALA A 111 -7.62 6.87 -16.49
N ASP A 112 -7.08 7.20 -17.66
CA ASP A 112 -7.75 7.01 -18.95
C ASP A 112 -8.03 5.53 -19.24
N TRP A 113 -7.07 4.65 -18.94
CA TRP A 113 -7.26 3.20 -19.05
C TRP A 113 -8.39 2.72 -18.14
N THR A 114 -8.46 3.22 -16.91
CA THR A 114 -9.51 2.84 -15.94
C THR A 114 -10.89 3.30 -16.41
N LEU A 115 -11.00 4.50 -16.97
CA LEU A 115 -12.26 5.00 -17.52
C LEU A 115 -12.76 4.16 -18.70
N ARG A 116 -11.86 3.72 -19.59
CA ARG A 116 -12.22 2.85 -20.72
C ARG A 116 -12.56 1.42 -20.30
N SER A 117 -11.90 0.92 -19.25
CA SER A 117 -11.98 -0.48 -18.85
C SER A 117 -13.07 -0.76 -17.82
N ARG A 118 -13.75 0.28 -17.30
CA ARG A 118 -14.90 0.11 -16.41
C ARG A 118 -16.10 -0.38 -17.22
N PRO A 119 -16.57 -1.63 -17.03
CA PRO A 119 -17.85 -2.02 -17.58
C PRO A 119 -18.96 -1.21 -16.89
N ASP A 120 -20.03 -0.90 -17.62
CA ASP A 120 -21.31 -0.35 -17.10
C ASP A 120 -22.06 -1.34 -16.18
N ALA A 121 -21.32 -2.23 -15.51
CA ALA A 121 -21.90 -3.26 -14.68
C ALA A 121 -22.60 -2.61 -13.48
N PRO A 122 -23.88 -2.93 -13.24
CA PRO A 122 -24.53 -2.60 -11.98
C PRO A 122 -23.62 -3.09 -10.85
N ARG A 123 -23.43 -2.26 -9.82
CA ARG A 123 -22.94 -2.76 -8.53
C ARG A 123 -24.03 -3.69 -8.01
N GLU A 124 -24.00 -4.95 -8.42
CA GLU A 124 -24.74 -5.99 -7.72
C GLU A 124 -24.33 -5.87 -6.26
N GLY A 125 -25.32 -5.56 -5.41
CA GLY A 125 -25.15 -5.61 -3.96
C GLY A 125 -24.49 -6.93 -3.59
N SER A 126 -23.65 -6.89 -2.57
CA SER A 126 -22.80 -7.97 -2.08
C SER A 126 -23.55 -9.24 -1.63
N GLY A 127 -24.28 -9.88 -2.54
CA GLY A 127 -24.68 -11.27 -2.43
C GLY A 127 -23.40 -12.09 -2.55
N ALA A 128 -22.85 -12.46 -1.40
CA ALA A 128 -21.61 -13.21 -1.29
C ALA A 128 -21.60 -14.38 -2.29
N SER A 129 -20.76 -14.28 -3.31
CA SER A 129 -20.58 -15.30 -4.36
C SER A 129 -20.03 -16.64 -3.82
N GLY A 130 -19.97 -16.82 -2.49
CA GLY A 130 -19.34 -17.95 -1.82
C GLY A 130 -17.83 -18.05 -2.06
N ILE A 131 -17.24 -17.18 -2.90
CA ILE A 131 -15.85 -17.25 -3.32
C ILE A 131 -14.92 -17.07 -2.12
N GLY A 132 -15.21 -16.12 -1.23
CA GLY A 132 -14.43 -15.91 0.00
C GLY A 132 -14.40 -17.16 0.89
N LEU A 133 -15.57 -17.75 1.16
CA LEU A 133 -15.67 -18.98 1.95
C LEU A 133 -14.98 -20.18 1.27
N THR A 134 -15.12 -20.29 -0.06
CA THR A 134 -14.47 -21.35 -0.85
C THR A 134 -12.96 -21.23 -0.79
N ALA A 135 -12.42 -20.01 -0.93
CA ALA A 135 -11.00 -19.74 -0.81
C ALA A 135 -10.49 -20.06 0.61
N ALA A 136 -11.22 -19.62 1.65
CA ALA A 136 -10.87 -19.90 3.04
C ALA A 136 -10.80 -21.41 3.32
N ARG A 137 -11.79 -22.19 2.88
CA ARG A 137 -11.81 -23.66 3.05
C ARG A 137 -10.64 -24.36 2.37
N ARG A 138 -10.18 -23.86 1.22
CA ARG A 138 -9.02 -24.42 0.50
C ARG A 138 -7.69 -24.06 1.13
N ALA A 139 -7.63 -22.97 1.89
CA ALA A 139 -6.42 -22.51 2.56
C ALA A 139 -6.16 -23.21 3.91
N VAL A 140 -7.15 -23.92 4.46
CA VAL A 140 -6.99 -24.67 5.71
C VAL A 140 -6.09 -25.88 5.46
N ASP A 141 -4.97 -25.93 6.16
CA ASP A 141 -4.10 -27.09 6.25
C ASP A 141 -4.17 -27.69 7.66
N VAL A 142 -4.18 -29.02 7.75
CA VAL A 142 -4.27 -29.77 9.01
C VAL A 142 -2.99 -30.55 9.21
N CYS A 143 -2.10 -30.02 10.06
CA CYS A 143 -0.92 -30.73 10.51
C CYS A 143 -1.24 -31.62 11.72
N GLY A 144 -1.29 -32.94 11.52
CA GLY A 144 -1.54 -33.93 12.58
C GLY A 144 -2.89 -34.65 12.47
N LYS A 145 -3.39 -35.18 13.59
CA LYS A 145 -4.74 -35.78 13.64
C LYS A 145 -5.75 -34.71 14.05
N ALA A 146 -6.62 -34.29 13.13
CA ALA A 146 -7.79 -33.49 13.48
C ALA A 146 -8.90 -34.40 14.03
N ALA A 147 -9.34 -34.12 15.25
CA ALA A 147 -10.62 -34.59 15.76
C ALA A 147 -11.69 -33.51 15.52
N PRO A 148 -12.97 -33.89 15.36
CA PRO A 148 -14.07 -32.92 15.30
C PRO A 148 -14.04 -32.01 16.54
N VAL A 149 -14.07 -30.70 16.33
CA VAL A 149 -14.11 -29.73 17.43
C VAL A 149 -15.56 -29.53 17.84
N THR A 150 -15.95 -30.09 18.97
CA THR A 150 -17.34 -30.04 19.47
C THR A 150 -17.61 -28.90 20.44
N ALA A 151 -16.57 -28.38 21.10
CA ALA A 151 -16.63 -27.26 22.03
C ALA A 151 -15.28 -26.50 21.98
N PRO A 152 -15.08 -25.62 20.98
CA PRO A 152 -13.82 -24.90 20.83
C PRO A 152 -13.62 -23.89 21.96
N TYR A 153 -12.42 -23.86 22.53
CA TYR A 153 -11.89 -22.67 23.21
C TYR A 153 -11.06 -21.88 22.20
N VAL A 154 -11.37 -20.60 22.03
CA VAL A 154 -10.66 -19.73 21.08
C VAL A 154 -9.64 -18.90 21.85
N ALA A 155 -8.36 -19.23 21.68
CA ALA A 155 -7.28 -18.38 22.17
C ALA A 155 -6.84 -17.42 21.06
N THR A 156 -7.23 -16.15 21.16
CA THR A 156 -6.79 -15.10 20.23
C THR A 156 -5.55 -14.43 20.78
N LEU A 157 -4.43 -14.58 20.07
CA LEU A 157 -3.22 -13.79 20.32
C LEU A 157 -3.31 -12.54 19.44
N ALA A 158 -3.84 -11.45 20.00
CA ALA A 158 -3.86 -10.17 19.31
C ALA A 158 -2.44 -9.55 19.37
N PRO A 159 -1.75 -9.37 18.24
CA PRO A 159 -0.54 -8.57 18.24
C PRO A 159 -0.90 -7.12 18.57
N VAL A 160 0.04 -6.38 19.17
CA VAL A 160 -0.11 -4.92 19.32
C VAL A 160 -0.22 -4.33 17.90
N ALA A 161 -1.35 -3.67 17.62
CA ALA A 161 -1.59 -3.05 16.33
C ALA A 161 -0.47 -2.06 16.00
N ASN A 162 0.01 -2.11 14.76
CA ASN A 162 0.92 -1.11 14.22
C ASN A 162 0.23 -0.38 13.08
N ILE A 163 0.83 0.72 12.61
CA ILE A 163 0.25 1.59 11.58
C ILE A 163 -0.15 0.86 10.28
N ALA A 164 0.42 -0.32 10.00
CA ALA A 164 0.08 -1.11 8.82
C ALA A 164 -1.22 -1.93 8.96
N VAL A 165 -1.66 -2.19 10.20
CA VAL A 165 -2.87 -2.98 10.49
C VAL A 165 -4.09 -2.07 10.64
N GLY A 166 -3.90 -0.86 11.18
CA GLY A 166 -4.99 0.06 11.55
C GLY A 166 -5.78 -0.46 12.76
N ASP A 167 -6.47 0.44 13.46
CA ASP A 167 -7.19 0.10 14.70
C ASP A 167 -8.65 -0.31 14.46
N GLU A 168 -9.14 -0.13 13.22
CA GLU A 168 -10.57 -0.22 12.89
C GLU A 168 -10.99 -1.53 12.22
N THR A 169 -10.03 -2.36 11.78
CA THR A 169 -10.36 -3.64 11.10
C THR A 169 -10.34 -4.78 12.13
N PRO A 170 -11.50 -5.36 12.50
CA PRO A 170 -11.53 -6.50 13.42
C PRO A 170 -10.69 -7.64 12.84
N TRP A 171 -9.68 -8.08 13.61
CA TRP A 171 -8.74 -9.11 13.22
C TRP A 171 -9.03 -10.42 13.94
N GLY A 172 -8.82 -11.54 13.24
CA GLY A 172 -9.07 -12.88 13.76
C GLY A 172 -10.52 -13.33 13.63
N VAL A 173 -10.80 -14.51 14.18
CA VAL A 173 -12.08 -15.22 14.02
C VAL A 173 -13.00 -15.09 15.24
N ALA A 174 -12.56 -14.40 16.30
CA ALA A 174 -13.25 -14.39 17.59
C ALA A 174 -14.64 -13.75 17.52
N ALA A 175 -14.78 -12.60 16.86
CA ALA A 175 -16.06 -11.91 16.73
C ALA A 175 -17.08 -12.77 15.96
N GLU A 176 -16.66 -13.32 14.82
CA GLU A 176 -17.48 -14.22 13.99
C GLU A 176 -17.84 -15.52 14.73
N LEU A 177 -16.91 -16.09 15.51
CA LEU A 177 -17.16 -17.29 16.30
C LEU A 177 -18.12 -17.04 17.46
N ALA A 178 -18.02 -15.89 18.13
CA ALA A 178 -18.95 -15.51 19.19
C ALA A 178 -20.38 -15.30 18.65
N GLU A 179 -20.51 -14.81 17.41
CA GLU A 179 -21.79 -14.71 16.72
C GLU A 179 -22.35 -16.09 16.34
N LEU A 180 -21.52 -16.97 15.80
CA LEU A 180 -21.93 -18.32 15.37
C LEU A 180 -22.16 -19.30 16.52
N LEU A 181 -21.42 -19.16 17.62
CA LEU A 181 -21.44 -20.02 18.79
C LEU A 181 -21.43 -19.16 20.07
N PRO A 182 -22.60 -18.69 20.52
CA PRO A 182 -22.70 -17.87 21.73
C PRO A 182 -22.10 -18.60 22.95
N GLY A 183 -21.15 -17.96 23.64
CA GLY A 183 -20.46 -18.50 24.82
C GLY A 183 -19.03 -19.00 24.58
N THR A 184 -18.46 -18.84 23.37
CA THR A 184 -17.07 -19.21 23.04
C THR A 184 -16.05 -18.06 23.14
N GLY A 185 -16.43 -16.93 23.75
CA GLY A 185 -15.59 -15.74 23.92
C GLY A 185 -14.69 -15.77 25.15
#